data_AF-A0A936GE89-F1
#
_entry.id   AF-A0A936GE89-F1
#
_cell.length_a   1.000
_cell.length_b   1.000
_cell.length_c   1.000
_cell.angle_alpha   90.00
_cell.angle_beta   90.00
_cell.angle_gamma   90.00
#
_symmetry.space_group_name_H-M   'P 1'
#
loop_
_entity.id
_entity.type
_entity.pdbx_description
1 polymer ?
#
loop_
_entity_poly.entity_id
_entity_poly.type
_entity_poly.pdbx_seq_one_letter_code
_entity_poly.pdbx_strand_id
1 'polypeptide(L)'
;MKRFTLFTCTVLLTVMMFAQAPQAFKYQAVIRNNNGQILVNKLVSLRISILQNDPLGDMVYVETHQIATSEFGIANLQIGSGMVITGVFKDIAWGTTTHFVKLELDITGNSNYEFIGTSQLLSVPYALYAEHAGNVGDDLDKDNTNEIQVLKLSNDTLYLSNGGKVYLGKYLDDTNTDNQTLKIEGNELVISGGNRVSFSGAVDLDADPTNELQVLQYSNDTIYLSKGNYIVLPDNIDNDTLNEIQTITRTGNTINLSKNGGTFTVADGDDSETNELQNLTEVLKGNSANAQIKNVSNPTDAQDAATKAYVDVLLNIIENSGKFDIVDFDWQDVYFHDTIKLQFTDKSLFEPTTWLWDFGDGKTSTEQNPVHIYDSLDTYTVQLTATALNYTKSISKKIVLDSVFDIEGNLYPLALFGNQVWMTKNIESSKLNDGTEIVFNSDGNWPDFTVPAYTLIGAPSLKYVYNWYTLQSNKICPKGYHVPSDDEWSQLENNLIKNGYNYDDSKDDDGDRETQNKIAKSMATNSSWNFNANEGVVGNTDFPQKMNSSGFSATPDGARVNSNNQPYLIWVNESTFWWSSTTSNTANNIAFIRYLNYADDSMLRTERQKNYGLSIRCVKD
;
A
#
# COMPACT_ATOMS: atom_id res chain seq x y z
N MET A 1 3.98 -54.29 -15.41
CA MET A 1 4.07 -53.74 -16.78
C MET A 1 3.06 -52.61 -17.04
N LYS A 2 1.74 -52.79 -16.83
CA LYS A 2 0.72 -51.75 -17.12
C LYS A 2 0.88 -50.38 -16.43
N ARG A 3 1.41 -50.33 -15.20
CA ARG A 3 1.65 -49.05 -14.48
C ARG A 3 2.87 -48.27 -14.98
N PHE A 4 3.84 -48.97 -15.57
CA PHE A 4 5.05 -48.34 -16.13
C PHE A 4 4.77 -47.74 -17.51
N THR A 5 3.88 -48.38 -18.29
CA THR A 5 3.42 -47.89 -19.61
C THR A 5 2.54 -46.65 -19.49
N LEU A 6 1.73 -46.56 -18.42
CA LEU A 6 0.88 -45.39 -18.18
C LEU A 6 1.71 -44.16 -17.80
N PHE A 7 2.74 -44.35 -16.95
CA PHE A 7 3.66 -43.27 -16.54
C PHE A 7 4.54 -42.78 -17.70
N THR A 8 4.98 -43.68 -18.58
CA THR A 8 5.71 -43.28 -19.81
C THR A 8 4.81 -42.57 -20.83
N CYS A 9 3.51 -42.90 -20.91
CA CYS A 9 2.56 -42.16 -21.74
C CYS A 9 2.24 -40.76 -21.19
N THR A 10 2.14 -40.57 -19.87
CA THR A 10 1.90 -39.23 -19.30
C THR A 10 3.13 -38.33 -19.39
N VAL A 11 4.34 -38.86 -19.24
CA VAL A 11 5.58 -38.08 -19.40
C VAL A 11 5.86 -37.72 -20.88
N LEU A 12 5.45 -38.55 -21.84
CA LEU A 12 5.51 -38.19 -23.26
C LEU A 12 4.44 -37.16 -23.67
N LEU A 13 3.32 -37.04 -22.95
CA LEU A 13 2.26 -36.06 -23.28
C LEU A 13 2.59 -34.64 -22.82
N THR A 14 3.56 -34.46 -21.92
CA THR A 14 3.93 -33.14 -21.36
C THR A 14 5.06 -32.43 -22.12
N VAL A 15 5.57 -33.01 -23.20
CA VAL A 15 6.58 -32.39 -24.06
C VAL A 15 5.98 -32.20 -25.44
N MET A 16 5.39 -31.01 -25.67
CA MET A 16 5.18 -30.31 -26.94
C MET A 16 3.93 -29.41 -26.87
N MET A 17 3.95 -28.43 -25.96
CA MET A 17 3.17 -27.20 -26.17
C MET A 17 4.17 -26.05 -26.25
N PHE A 18 4.77 -25.87 -27.42
CA PHE A 18 5.38 -24.59 -27.73
C PHE A 18 4.24 -23.62 -28.06
N ALA A 19 4.05 -22.61 -27.22
CA ALA A 19 3.27 -21.45 -27.63
C ALA A 19 3.99 -20.83 -28.83
N GLN A 20 3.52 -21.08 -30.05
CA GLN A 20 4.06 -20.43 -31.24
C GLN A 20 3.47 -19.03 -31.31
N ALA A 21 4.35 -18.02 -31.42
CA ALA A 21 3.91 -16.65 -31.66
C ALA A 21 3.02 -16.64 -32.93
N PRO A 22 1.85 -15.97 -32.89
CA PRO A 22 0.95 -15.89 -34.02
C PRO A 22 1.68 -15.44 -35.29
N GLN A 23 1.63 -16.24 -36.36
CA GLN A 23 2.33 -15.98 -37.63
C GLN A 23 1.50 -15.08 -38.57
N ALA A 24 0.88 -14.03 -38.02
CA ALA A 24 0.08 -13.09 -38.79
C ALA A 24 -0.27 -11.83 -37.97
N PHE A 25 -0.43 -10.67 -38.61
CA PHE A 25 -0.79 -9.40 -37.95
C PHE A 25 -2.09 -8.81 -38.49
N LYS A 26 -2.79 -8.00 -37.67
CA LYS A 26 -4.08 -7.41 -38.06
C LYS A 26 -3.89 -6.27 -39.07
N TYR A 27 -4.78 -6.21 -40.05
CA TYR A 27 -4.84 -5.13 -41.04
C TYR A 27 -6.29 -4.73 -41.32
N GLN A 28 -6.54 -3.43 -41.41
CA GLN A 28 -7.86 -2.87 -41.68
C GLN A 28 -7.77 -1.83 -42.80
N ALA A 29 -8.69 -1.88 -43.77
CA ALA A 29 -8.77 -0.90 -44.84
C ALA A 29 -10.21 -0.53 -45.19
N VAL A 30 -10.42 0.70 -45.68
CA VAL A 30 -11.70 1.14 -46.26
C VAL A 30 -11.63 0.95 -47.77
N ILE A 31 -12.51 0.12 -48.32
CA ILE A 31 -12.48 -0.26 -49.73
C ILE A 31 -13.32 0.73 -50.56
N ARG A 32 -12.72 1.26 -51.62
CA ARG A 32 -13.34 2.20 -52.56
C ARG A 32 -13.26 1.68 -53.99
N ASN A 33 -14.21 2.10 -54.84
CA ASN A 33 -14.13 1.87 -56.29
C ASN A 33 -13.31 2.96 -57.00
N ASN A 34 -13.14 2.83 -58.32
CA ASN A 34 -12.34 3.77 -59.13
C ASN A 34 -12.92 5.19 -59.21
N ASN A 35 -14.17 5.39 -58.77
CA ASN A 35 -14.81 6.71 -58.63
C ASN A 35 -14.68 7.27 -57.19
N GLY A 36 -13.95 6.61 -56.30
CA GLY A 36 -13.76 7.00 -54.90
C GLY A 36 -14.94 6.65 -53.97
N GLN A 37 -15.96 5.94 -54.46
CA GLN A 37 -17.13 5.57 -53.65
C GLN A 37 -16.83 4.35 -52.79
N ILE A 38 -17.28 4.38 -51.53
CA ILE A 38 -17.11 3.29 -50.56
C ILE A 38 -17.95 2.08 -50.99
N LEU A 39 -17.34 0.90 -51.00
CA LEU A 39 -18.02 -0.36 -51.28
C LEU A 39 -18.50 -0.99 -49.97
N VAL A 40 -19.79 -0.86 -49.66
CA VAL A 40 -20.42 -1.40 -48.43
C VAL A 40 -21.03 -2.79 -48.68
N ASN A 41 -20.96 -3.68 -47.68
CA ASN A 41 -21.56 -5.04 -47.72
C ASN A 41 -21.26 -5.83 -49.01
N LYS A 42 -20.05 -5.69 -49.54
CA LYS A 42 -19.66 -6.28 -50.83
C LYS A 42 -18.52 -7.26 -50.67
N LEU A 43 -18.63 -8.41 -51.33
CA LEU A 43 -17.54 -9.37 -51.44
C LEU A 43 -16.47 -8.85 -52.39
N VAL A 44 -15.24 -8.74 -51.91
CA VAL A 44 -14.06 -8.29 -52.66
C VAL A 44 -12.90 -9.24 -52.42
N SER A 45 -11.93 -9.26 -53.33
CA SER A 45 -10.67 -10.00 -53.12
C SER A 45 -9.49 -9.05 -53.03
N LEU A 46 -8.63 -9.24 -52.03
CA LEU A 46 -7.39 -8.51 -51.85
C LEU A 46 -6.22 -9.44 -52.08
N ARG A 47 -5.24 -9.00 -52.87
CA ARG A 47 -3.91 -9.59 -52.94
C ARG A 47 -2.95 -8.70 -52.18
N ILE A 48 -2.24 -9.30 -51.22
CA ILE A 48 -1.29 -8.64 -50.35
C ILE A 48 0.10 -9.18 -50.70
N SER A 49 1.05 -8.28 -50.90
CA SER A 49 2.45 -8.62 -51.11
C SER A 49 3.34 -7.90 -50.09
N ILE A 50 4.26 -8.63 -49.47
CA ILE A 50 5.32 -8.06 -48.65
C ILE A 50 6.54 -7.86 -49.55
N LEU A 51 6.98 -6.62 -49.68
CA LEU A 51 8.15 -6.20 -50.43
C LEU A 51 9.29 -5.89 -49.47
N GLN A 52 10.53 -6.16 -49.87
CA GLN A 52 11.71 -5.94 -49.05
C GLN A 52 12.58 -4.79 -49.58
N ASN A 53 13.17 -4.01 -48.66
CA ASN A 53 14.10 -2.88 -48.86
C ASN A 53 13.53 -1.63 -49.54
N ASP A 54 12.67 -1.78 -50.55
CA ASP A 54 12.15 -0.70 -51.39
C ASP A 54 10.65 -0.92 -51.69
N PRO A 55 9.82 0.14 -51.84
CA PRO A 55 8.40 0.00 -52.24
C PRO A 55 8.18 -0.62 -53.64
N LEU A 56 9.23 -0.76 -54.46
CA LEU A 56 9.26 -1.50 -55.72
C LEU A 56 10.23 -2.71 -55.67
N GLY A 57 10.64 -3.11 -54.46
CA GLY A 57 11.59 -4.19 -54.23
C GLY A 57 11.02 -5.59 -54.50
N ASP A 58 11.80 -6.61 -54.14
CA ASP A 58 11.40 -8.00 -54.35
C ASP A 58 10.24 -8.41 -53.45
N MET A 59 9.26 -9.13 -54.03
CA MET A 59 8.14 -9.70 -53.28
C MET A 59 8.60 -10.97 -52.55
N VAL A 60 8.76 -10.87 -51.23
CA VAL A 60 9.20 -11.99 -50.38
C VAL A 60 8.05 -12.87 -49.91
N TYR A 61 6.83 -12.34 -49.93
CA TYR A 61 5.62 -13.08 -49.56
C TYR A 61 4.38 -12.51 -50.26
N VAL A 62 3.50 -13.39 -50.73
CA VAL A 62 2.25 -13.02 -51.41
C VAL A 62 1.12 -13.92 -50.94
N GLU A 63 -0.01 -13.32 -50.56
CA GLU A 63 -1.24 -14.03 -50.19
C GLU A 63 -2.48 -13.34 -50.75
N THR A 64 -3.60 -14.07 -50.79
CA THR A 64 -4.91 -13.55 -51.18
C THR A 64 -5.96 -13.78 -50.11
N HIS A 65 -6.87 -12.83 -49.99
CA HIS A 65 -8.04 -12.87 -49.12
C HIS A 65 -9.30 -12.61 -49.94
N GLN A 66 -10.40 -13.28 -49.60
CA GLN A 66 -11.72 -12.99 -50.12
C GLN A 66 -12.61 -12.63 -48.94
N ILE A 67 -13.05 -11.38 -48.87
CA ILE A 67 -13.67 -10.80 -47.68
C ILE A 67 -14.87 -9.94 -48.05
N ALA A 68 -15.89 -9.92 -47.18
CA ALA A 68 -17.00 -9.00 -47.30
C ALA A 68 -16.69 -7.71 -46.54
N THR A 69 -16.90 -6.56 -47.17
CA THR A 69 -16.81 -5.26 -46.49
C THR A 69 -17.99 -5.05 -45.55
N SER A 70 -17.80 -4.25 -44.50
CA SER A 70 -18.88 -3.88 -43.57
C SER A 70 -19.86 -2.87 -44.17
N GLU A 71 -20.87 -2.49 -43.39
CA GLU A 71 -21.80 -1.39 -43.72
C GLU A 71 -21.10 -0.03 -43.88
N PHE A 72 -19.87 0.11 -43.35
CA PHE A 72 -19.01 1.28 -43.50
C PHE A 72 -17.92 1.08 -44.57
N GLY A 73 -17.95 -0.03 -45.29
CA GLY A 73 -16.97 -0.40 -46.32
C GLY A 73 -15.61 -0.82 -45.78
N ILE A 74 -15.56 -1.24 -44.52
CA ILE A 74 -14.34 -1.67 -43.85
C ILE A 74 -14.07 -3.15 -44.13
N ALA A 75 -12.85 -3.46 -44.51
CA ALA A 75 -12.27 -4.78 -44.67
C ALA A 75 -11.32 -5.07 -43.51
N ASN A 76 -11.63 -6.10 -42.71
CA ASN A 76 -10.76 -6.60 -41.65
C ASN A 76 -10.12 -7.92 -42.10
N LEU A 77 -8.79 -8.01 -42.04
CA LEU A 77 -8.06 -9.24 -42.31
C LEU A 77 -6.84 -9.40 -41.41
N GLN A 78 -6.28 -10.61 -41.40
CA GLN A 78 -5.02 -10.91 -40.74
C GLN A 78 -4.00 -11.28 -41.81
N ILE A 79 -3.00 -10.42 -42.02
CA ILE A 79 -1.95 -10.66 -43.01
C ILE A 79 -1.03 -11.76 -42.51
N GLY A 80 -0.85 -12.82 -43.32
CA GLY A 80 -0.17 -14.07 -42.95
C GLY A 80 -1.11 -15.25 -42.72
N SER A 81 -2.44 -15.02 -42.79
CA SER A 81 -3.48 -16.05 -42.66
C SER A 81 -4.30 -16.26 -43.93
N GLY A 82 -3.91 -15.63 -45.03
CA GLY A 82 -4.58 -15.76 -46.33
C GLY A 82 -4.20 -17.04 -47.07
N MET A 83 -4.74 -17.18 -48.28
CA MET A 83 -4.29 -18.22 -49.20
C MET A 83 -2.96 -17.80 -49.81
N VAL A 84 -1.88 -18.49 -49.43
CA VAL A 84 -0.51 -18.18 -49.86
C VAL A 84 -0.32 -18.50 -51.34
N ILE A 85 0.20 -17.54 -52.10
CA ILE A 85 0.63 -17.72 -53.49
C ILE A 85 2.13 -17.98 -53.54
N THR A 86 2.93 -17.24 -52.78
CA THR A 86 4.41 -17.32 -52.81
C THR A 86 5.00 -16.93 -51.46
N GLY A 87 6.14 -17.53 -51.11
CA GLY A 87 6.87 -17.26 -49.88
C GLY A 87 6.34 -18.00 -48.65
N VAL A 88 7.07 -17.91 -47.54
CA VAL A 88 6.70 -18.46 -46.23
C VAL A 88 6.72 -17.32 -45.22
N PHE A 89 5.59 -17.03 -44.59
CA PHE A 89 5.45 -15.84 -43.73
C PHE A 89 6.44 -15.80 -42.56
N LYS A 90 6.74 -16.97 -41.99
CA LYS A 90 7.70 -17.14 -40.89
C LYS A 90 9.14 -16.81 -41.29
N ASP A 91 9.48 -16.98 -42.56
CA ASP A 91 10.86 -16.85 -43.06
C ASP A 91 11.17 -15.41 -43.50
N ILE A 92 10.20 -14.49 -43.40
CA ILE A 92 10.40 -13.07 -43.68
C ILE A 92 11.32 -12.46 -42.61
N ALA A 93 12.36 -11.76 -43.05
CA ALA A 93 13.41 -11.20 -42.21
C ALA A 93 12.99 -9.87 -41.53
N TRP A 94 11.90 -9.87 -40.77
CA TRP A 94 11.20 -8.70 -40.22
C TRP A 94 12.08 -7.67 -39.49
N GLY A 95 13.17 -8.09 -38.85
CA GLY A 95 14.03 -7.23 -38.01
C GLY A 95 15.30 -6.70 -38.67
N THR A 96 15.66 -7.16 -39.87
CA THR A 96 16.96 -6.81 -40.50
C THR A 96 16.84 -5.96 -41.76
N THR A 97 15.63 -5.78 -42.28
CA THR A 97 15.37 -5.04 -43.52
C THR A 97 14.05 -4.27 -43.42
N THR A 98 13.92 -3.22 -44.23
CA THR A 98 12.65 -2.48 -44.34
C THR A 98 11.65 -3.28 -45.15
N HIS A 99 10.38 -3.25 -44.75
CA HIS A 99 9.30 -3.99 -45.42
C HIS A 99 8.17 -3.05 -45.83
N PHE A 100 7.52 -3.38 -46.95
CA PHE A 100 6.37 -2.64 -47.45
C PHE A 100 5.22 -3.59 -47.76
N VAL A 101 3.99 -3.17 -47.47
CA VAL A 101 2.76 -3.87 -47.86
C VAL A 101 2.25 -3.25 -49.15
N LYS A 102 2.29 -4.02 -50.23
CA LYS A 102 1.61 -3.71 -51.49
C LYS A 102 0.23 -4.34 -51.48
N LEU A 103 -0.78 -3.55 -51.85
CA LEU A 103 -2.17 -3.97 -51.94
C LEU A 103 -2.70 -3.88 -53.36
N GLU A 104 -3.40 -4.93 -53.77
CA GLU A 104 -4.11 -4.99 -55.03
C GLU A 104 -5.52 -5.54 -54.77
N LEU A 105 -6.53 -5.01 -55.47
CA LEU A 105 -7.94 -5.26 -55.21
C LEU A 105 -8.67 -5.73 -56.47
N ASP A 106 -9.50 -6.74 -56.30
CA ASP A 106 -10.54 -7.11 -57.24
C ASP A 106 -11.91 -6.81 -56.62
N ILE A 107 -12.57 -5.77 -57.15
CA ILE A 107 -13.90 -5.33 -56.69
C ILE A 107 -15.04 -6.29 -57.09
N THR A 108 -14.76 -7.27 -57.95
CA THR A 108 -15.69 -8.33 -58.36
C THR A 108 -15.51 -9.60 -57.53
N GLY A 109 -14.43 -9.69 -56.75
CA GLY A 109 -14.15 -10.83 -55.87
C GLY A 109 -13.60 -12.06 -56.59
N ASN A 110 -13.07 -11.90 -57.80
CA ASN A 110 -12.44 -12.96 -58.59
C ASN A 110 -10.90 -12.87 -58.48
N SER A 111 -10.17 -12.92 -59.60
CA SER A 111 -8.69 -12.91 -59.65
C SER A 111 -8.10 -11.78 -60.53
N ASN A 112 -8.90 -10.75 -60.84
CA ASN A 112 -8.46 -9.59 -61.63
C ASN A 112 -8.10 -8.43 -60.70
N TYR A 113 -6.87 -8.45 -60.19
CA TYR A 113 -6.40 -7.48 -59.20
C TYR A 113 -5.88 -6.19 -59.85
N GLU A 114 -6.38 -5.04 -59.40
CA GLU A 114 -5.87 -3.70 -59.71
C GLU A 114 -5.03 -3.15 -58.55
N PHE A 115 -3.94 -2.43 -58.86
CA PHE A 115 -3.07 -1.86 -57.84
C PHE A 115 -3.74 -0.71 -57.08
N ILE A 116 -3.69 -0.76 -55.74
CA ILE A 116 -4.20 0.31 -54.87
C ILE A 116 -3.05 1.20 -54.39
N GLY A 117 -1.98 0.59 -53.89
CA GLY A 117 -0.92 1.33 -53.23
C GLY A 117 0.08 0.42 -52.52
N THR A 118 1.19 1.04 -52.13
CA THR A 118 2.24 0.42 -51.31
C THR A 118 2.50 1.32 -50.11
N SER A 119 2.53 0.74 -48.91
CA SER A 119 2.81 1.44 -47.65
C SER A 119 3.93 0.74 -46.88
N GLN A 120 4.82 1.52 -46.26
CA GLN A 120 5.87 0.95 -45.42
C GLN A 120 5.29 0.37 -44.12
N LEU A 121 5.79 -0.78 -43.69
CA LEU A 121 5.55 -1.30 -42.35
C LEU A 121 6.53 -0.66 -41.38
N LEU A 122 5.97 0.02 -40.37
CA LEU A 122 6.72 0.60 -39.27
C LEU A 122 6.58 -0.28 -38.04
N SER A 123 7.63 -0.31 -37.22
CA SER A 123 7.63 -1.02 -35.94
C SER A 123 6.54 -0.46 -35.02
N VAL A 124 5.80 -1.35 -34.35
CA VAL A 124 4.88 -0.98 -33.28
C VAL A 124 5.65 -0.73 -31.97
N PRO A 125 5.10 0.01 -30.99
CA PRO A 125 5.80 0.32 -29.73
C PRO A 125 6.39 -0.90 -29.01
N TYR A 126 5.68 -2.03 -29.01
CA TYR A 126 6.17 -3.28 -28.41
C TYR A 126 7.39 -3.88 -29.15
N ALA A 127 7.46 -3.72 -30.48
CA ALA A 127 8.59 -4.15 -31.28
C ALA A 127 9.81 -3.22 -31.08
N LEU A 128 9.60 -1.91 -30.91
CA LEU A 128 10.65 -0.94 -30.56
C LEU A 128 11.22 -1.18 -29.15
N TYR A 129 10.39 -1.66 -28.22
CA TYR A 129 10.83 -2.09 -26.89
C TYR A 129 11.63 -3.40 -26.95
N ALA A 130 11.21 -4.36 -27.79
CA ALA A 130 11.95 -5.61 -28.00
C ALA A 130 13.33 -5.39 -28.66
N GLU A 131 13.49 -4.37 -29.50
CA GLU A 131 14.79 -3.95 -30.04
C GLU A 131 15.79 -3.55 -28.94
N HIS A 132 15.30 -2.95 -27.85
CA HIS A 132 16.13 -2.62 -26.69
C HIS A 132 16.45 -3.85 -25.82
N ALA A 133 15.54 -4.83 -25.74
CA ALA A 133 15.77 -6.09 -25.03
C ALA A 133 16.75 -7.04 -25.76
N GLY A 134 16.89 -6.90 -27.08
CA GLY A 134 17.87 -7.65 -27.89
C GLY A 134 19.30 -7.10 -27.83
N ASN A 135 19.51 -5.95 -27.18
CA ASN A 135 20.81 -5.29 -27.01
C ASN A 135 21.30 -5.35 -25.55
N VAL A 136 21.02 -6.44 -24.84
CA VAL A 136 21.84 -6.81 -23.68
C VAL A 136 23.23 -7.19 -24.23
N GLY A 137 24.24 -6.48 -23.73
CA GLY A 137 25.57 -6.39 -24.34
C GLY A 137 26.17 -7.72 -24.77
N ASP A 138 26.78 -7.68 -25.96
CA ASP A 138 27.71 -8.65 -26.55
C ASP A 138 28.52 -9.36 -25.45
N ASP A 139 28.10 -10.56 -25.04
CA ASP A 139 29.01 -11.49 -24.39
C ASP A 139 29.96 -12.05 -25.46
N LEU A 140 31.17 -12.37 -25.02
CA LEU A 140 32.31 -12.57 -25.92
C LEU A 140 32.26 -13.88 -26.72
N ASP A 141 31.22 -14.72 -26.60
CA ASP A 141 31.19 -16.03 -27.26
C ASP A 141 29.92 -16.41 -28.06
N LYS A 142 28.81 -15.65 -27.99
CA LYS A 142 27.60 -15.81 -28.84
C LYS A 142 26.98 -17.23 -28.83
N ASP A 143 27.24 -18.04 -27.82
CA ASP A 143 26.71 -19.40 -27.74
C ASP A 143 25.49 -19.50 -26.81
N ASN A 144 24.30 -19.44 -27.42
CA ASN A 144 22.99 -19.49 -26.77
C ASN A 144 22.60 -20.81 -26.08
N THR A 145 23.53 -21.75 -25.95
CA THR A 145 23.31 -23.05 -25.30
C THR A 145 23.88 -23.13 -23.89
N ASN A 146 24.60 -22.09 -23.44
CA ASN A 146 25.32 -22.11 -22.17
C ASN A 146 24.58 -21.36 -21.03
N GLU A 147 23.55 -20.58 -21.35
CA GLU A 147 22.93 -19.61 -20.43
C GLU A 147 21.80 -20.19 -19.58
N ILE A 148 21.28 -21.38 -19.89
CA ILE A 148 20.30 -22.08 -19.03
C ILE A 148 21.00 -23.22 -18.30
N GLN A 149 21.57 -22.90 -17.13
CA GLN A 149 22.14 -23.91 -16.24
C GLN A 149 21.08 -24.43 -15.26
N VAL A 150 20.90 -25.74 -15.23
CA VAL A 150 20.02 -26.39 -14.25
C VAL A 150 20.79 -26.61 -12.96
N LEU A 151 20.29 -26.04 -11.86
CA LEU A 151 20.83 -26.22 -10.52
C LEU A 151 20.34 -27.55 -9.93
N LYS A 152 21.27 -28.38 -9.48
CA LYS A 152 20.95 -29.63 -8.77
C LYS A 152 21.66 -29.66 -7.42
N LEU A 153 20.90 -29.72 -6.34
CA LEU A 153 21.44 -29.95 -4.99
C LEU A 153 21.56 -31.45 -4.73
N SER A 154 22.72 -31.90 -4.26
CA SER A 154 22.92 -33.26 -3.78
C SER A 154 23.79 -33.24 -2.53
N ASN A 155 23.22 -33.68 -1.39
CA ASN A 155 23.77 -33.45 -0.06
C ASN A 155 24.12 -31.96 0.12
N ASP A 156 25.36 -31.67 0.49
CA ASP A 156 25.85 -30.34 0.87
C ASP A 156 26.51 -29.61 -0.31
N THR A 157 26.26 -30.05 -1.54
CA THR A 157 26.91 -29.50 -2.73
C THR A 157 25.87 -29.16 -3.78
N LEU A 158 25.89 -27.90 -4.21
CA LEU A 158 25.11 -27.40 -5.33
C LEU A 158 25.92 -27.60 -6.61
N TYR A 159 25.33 -28.29 -7.58
CA TYR A 159 25.93 -28.61 -8.87
C TYR A 159 25.27 -27.81 -9.99
N LEU A 160 26.10 -27.32 -10.90
CA LEU A 160 25.69 -26.72 -12.16
C LEU A 160 25.71 -27.79 -13.27
N SER A 161 24.70 -27.79 -14.14
CA SER A 161 24.55 -28.79 -15.21
C SER A 161 25.74 -28.84 -16.19
N ASN A 162 26.46 -27.74 -16.39
CA ASN A 162 27.59 -27.63 -17.31
C ASN A 162 28.97 -27.73 -16.62
N GLY A 163 29.00 -28.15 -15.35
CA GLY A 163 30.24 -28.32 -14.61
C GLY A 163 30.60 -27.09 -13.77
N GLY A 164 30.64 -27.32 -12.46
CA GLY A 164 30.80 -26.32 -11.43
C GLY A 164 30.10 -26.83 -10.19
N LYS A 165 30.79 -26.75 -9.04
CA LYS A 165 30.21 -27.19 -7.77
C LYS A 165 30.52 -26.16 -6.71
N VAL A 166 29.49 -25.79 -5.94
CA VAL A 166 29.63 -24.96 -4.75
C VAL A 166 29.39 -25.86 -3.56
N TYR A 167 30.44 -26.06 -2.75
CA TYR A 167 30.31 -26.78 -1.49
C TYR A 167 29.67 -25.85 -0.46
N LEU A 168 28.45 -26.19 -0.05
CA LEU A 168 27.66 -25.45 0.93
C LEU A 168 27.93 -25.91 2.36
N GLY A 169 28.80 -26.91 2.59
CA GLY A 169 29.08 -27.44 3.94
C GLY A 169 29.72 -26.45 4.92
N LYS A 170 30.22 -25.29 4.45
CA LYS A 170 30.62 -24.16 5.32
C LYS A 170 29.39 -23.38 5.87
N TYR A 171 28.27 -23.46 5.18
CA TYR A 171 27.03 -22.73 5.44
C TYR A 171 25.91 -23.64 5.96
N LEU A 172 26.08 -24.96 5.84
CA LEU A 172 25.37 -25.95 6.62
C LEU A 172 26.16 -26.11 7.91
N ASP A 173 25.68 -25.47 8.97
CA ASP A 173 26.17 -25.71 10.30
C ASP A 173 25.98 -27.20 10.66
N ASP A 174 27.06 -27.96 10.56
CA ASP A 174 27.15 -29.37 10.96
C ASP A 174 27.09 -29.56 12.48
N THR A 175 26.81 -28.49 13.23
CA THR A 175 26.66 -28.49 14.68
C THR A 175 25.34 -27.91 15.21
N ASN A 176 24.25 -27.79 14.44
CA ASN A 176 22.91 -27.45 14.97
C ASN A 176 22.94 -26.37 16.09
N THR A 177 23.59 -25.23 15.82
CA THR A 177 23.77 -24.13 16.78
C THR A 177 22.45 -23.43 17.15
N ASP A 178 21.36 -23.82 16.50
CA ASP A 178 19.97 -23.50 16.79
C ASP A 178 19.46 -24.24 18.05
N ASN A 179 20.10 -25.35 18.44
CA ASN A 179 19.68 -26.16 19.58
C ASN A 179 20.24 -25.59 20.89
N GLN A 180 19.62 -24.53 21.38
CA GLN A 180 19.97 -23.90 22.64
C GLN A 180 19.42 -24.72 23.81
N THR A 181 20.30 -25.24 24.66
CA THR A 181 19.86 -25.89 25.90
C THR A 181 19.62 -24.81 26.94
N LEU A 182 18.36 -24.67 27.35
CA LEU A 182 17.94 -23.83 28.47
C LEU A 182 18.07 -24.65 29.75
N LYS A 183 18.90 -24.20 30.69
CA LYS A 183 18.94 -24.75 32.04
C LYS A 183 18.89 -23.62 33.06
N ILE A 184 18.35 -23.92 34.23
CA ILE A 184 18.43 -23.02 35.38
C ILE A 184 19.67 -23.42 36.19
N GLU A 185 20.58 -22.47 36.41
CA GLU A 185 21.70 -22.61 37.35
C GLU A 185 21.55 -21.55 38.44
N GLY A 186 21.12 -21.95 39.63
CA GLY A 186 20.85 -21.02 40.72
C GLY A 186 19.72 -20.05 40.34
N ASN A 187 20.04 -18.74 40.30
CA ASN A 187 19.08 -17.67 40.01
C ASN A 187 19.14 -17.17 38.55
N GLU A 188 19.75 -17.93 37.66
CA GLU A 188 19.91 -17.53 36.27
C GLU A 188 19.38 -18.60 35.32
N LEU A 189 18.63 -18.16 34.32
CA LEU A 189 18.41 -18.94 33.12
C LEU A 189 19.67 -18.86 32.26
N VAL A 190 20.35 -19.98 32.09
CA VAL A 190 21.58 -20.10 31.31
C VAL A 190 21.25 -20.70 29.96
N ILE A 191 21.60 -19.97 28.91
CA ILE A 191 21.51 -20.42 27.51
C ILE A 191 22.91 -20.90 27.10
N SER A 192 23.02 -22.13 26.62
CA SER A 192 24.29 -22.66 26.10
C SER A 192 24.82 -21.75 24.97
N GLY A 193 25.97 -21.11 25.18
CA GLY A 193 26.56 -20.17 24.21
C GLY A 193 26.77 -18.74 24.73
N GLY A 194 26.38 -18.41 25.96
CA GLY A 194 26.95 -17.27 26.70
C GLY A 194 25.97 -16.26 27.29
N ASN A 195 24.68 -16.32 26.93
CA ASN A 195 23.68 -15.44 27.51
C ASN A 195 23.14 -16.01 28.83
N ARG A 196 23.12 -15.16 29.86
CA ARG A 196 22.57 -15.44 31.18
C ARG A 196 21.51 -14.38 31.49
N VAL A 197 20.34 -14.82 31.93
CA VAL A 197 19.28 -13.93 32.41
C VAL A 197 19.14 -14.17 33.91
N SER A 198 19.57 -13.19 34.72
CA SER A 198 19.41 -13.26 36.17
C SER A 198 18.00 -12.85 36.56
N PHE A 199 17.30 -13.70 37.32
CA PHE A 199 16.00 -13.34 37.87
C PHE A 199 16.22 -12.37 39.04
N SER A 200 15.71 -11.13 38.95
CA SER A 200 15.82 -10.18 40.06
C SER A 200 14.78 -10.51 41.13
N GLY A 201 15.15 -11.41 42.05
CA GLY A 201 14.38 -11.79 43.23
C GLY A 201 15.27 -12.58 44.18
N ALA A 202 15.18 -12.31 45.49
CA ALA A 202 16.00 -12.97 46.50
C ALA A 202 15.73 -14.48 46.50
N VAL A 203 16.80 -15.28 46.39
CA VAL A 203 16.74 -16.74 46.52
C VAL A 203 16.74 -17.10 48.01
N ASP A 204 15.77 -17.93 48.37
CA ASP A 204 15.65 -18.62 49.64
C ASP A 204 16.93 -19.42 49.95
N LEU A 205 17.55 -19.17 51.09
CA LEU A 205 18.90 -19.64 51.42
C LEU A 205 18.94 -21.01 52.10
N ASP A 206 17.81 -21.70 52.25
CA ASP A 206 17.81 -23.14 52.47
C ASP A 206 16.78 -23.86 51.59
N ALA A 207 17.06 -25.13 51.26
CA ALA A 207 16.28 -25.92 50.31
C ALA A 207 15.28 -26.86 51.02
N ASP A 208 14.78 -26.50 52.20
CA ASP A 208 13.77 -27.28 52.93
C ASP A 208 12.36 -26.63 52.81
N PRO A 209 11.52 -27.07 51.85
CA PRO A 209 10.22 -26.46 51.57
C PRO A 209 9.16 -26.68 52.66
N THR A 210 9.53 -27.29 53.80
CA THR A 210 8.63 -27.46 54.96
C THR A 210 8.88 -26.40 56.04
N ASN A 211 9.87 -25.53 55.84
CA ASN A 211 10.22 -24.54 56.83
C ASN A 211 9.31 -23.28 56.74
N GLU A 212 8.84 -22.94 55.54
CA GLU A 212 8.18 -21.67 55.21
C GLU A 212 6.65 -21.69 55.40
N LEU A 213 6.05 -22.86 55.66
CA LEU A 213 4.63 -22.97 55.98
C LEU A 213 4.42 -23.02 57.49
N GLN A 214 4.13 -21.86 58.10
CA GLN A 214 3.58 -21.81 59.45
C GLN A 214 2.06 -21.73 59.39
N VAL A 215 1.39 -22.64 60.11
CA VAL A 215 -0.08 -22.64 60.21
C VAL A 215 -0.46 -21.77 61.40
N LEU A 216 -1.33 -20.79 61.15
CA LEU A 216 -1.96 -19.99 62.18
C LEU A 216 -3.14 -20.76 62.76
N GLN A 217 -3.15 -20.96 64.07
CA GLN A 217 -4.30 -21.47 64.81
C GLN A 217 -4.76 -20.44 65.83
N TYR A 218 -6.06 -20.18 65.88
CA TYR A 218 -6.67 -19.29 66.86
C TYR A 218 -7.39 -20.12 67.93
N SER A 219 -7.11 -19.83 69.20
CA SER A 219 -7.79 -20.45 70.33
C SER A 219 -7.93 -19.44 71.46
N ASN A 220 -9.16 -19.22 71.90
CA ASN A 220 -9.54 -18.19 72.87
C ASN A 220 -9.11 -16.78 72.43
N ASP A 221 -8.32 -16.08 73.23
CA ASP A 221 -7.81 -14.72 73.01
C ASP A 221 -6.43 -14.70 72.33
N THR A 222 -5.91 -15.86 71.92
CA THR A 222 -4.52 -16.01 71.52
C THR A 222 -4.40 -16.64 70.12
N ILE A 223 -3.62 -15.99 69.25
CA ILE A 223 -3.21 -16.53 67.95
C ILE A 223 -1.86 -17.23 68.10
N TYR A 224 -1.78 -18.49 67.70
CA TYR A 224 -0.58 -19.32 67.74
C TYR A 224 -0.04 -19.55 66.33
N LEU A 225 1.28 -19.50 66.19
CA LEU A 225 2.01 -20.01 65.03
C LEU A 225 2.46 -21.45 65.29
N SER A 226 2.36 -22.33 64.29
CA SER A 226 2.68 -23.76 64.42
C SER A 226 4.11 -24.09 64.87
N LYS A 227 5.02 -23.11 64.90
CA LYS A 227 6.40 -23.24 65.39
C LYS A 227 6.69 -22.49 66.70
N GLY A 228 5.66 -22.08 67.45
CA GLY A 228 5.76 -21.83 68.89
C GLY A 228 5.69 -20.36 69.36
N ASN A 229 5.58 -19.39 68.47
CA ASN A 229 5.28 -18.01 68.85
C ASN A 229 3.76 -17.80 68.94
N TYR A 230 3.33 -16.88 69.81
CA TYR A 230 1.92 -16.51 69.95
C TYR A 230 1.76 -15.03 70.22
N ILE A 231 0.58 -14.50 69.86
CA ILE A 231 0.13 -13.15 70.20
C ILE A 231 -1.14 -13.30 71.02
N VAL A 232 -1.15 -12.72 72.22
CA VAL A 232 -2.36 -12.57 73.04
C VAL A 232 -2.99 -11.23 72.64
N LEU A 233 -4.24 -11.27 72.20
CA LEU A 233 -4.97 -10.06 71.82
C LEU A 233 -5.45 -9.35 73.10
N PRO A 234 -5.53 -8.00 73.12
CA PRO A 234 -5.96 -7.26 74.31
C PRO A 234 -7.38 -7.64 74.75
N ASP A 235 -7.66 -7.62 76.06
CA ASP A 235 -8.99 -7.91 76.61
C ASP A 235 -10.06 -6.99 76.02
N ASN A 236 -11.15 -7.60 75.53
CA ASN A 236 -12.33 -6.90 75.07
C ASN A 236 -13.08 -6.28 76.28
N ILE A 237 -13.25 -4.96 76.30
CA ILE A 237 -13.77 -4.20 77.45
C ILE A 237 -15.28 -4.40 77.66
N ASP A 238 -16.03 -4.98 76.71
CA ASP A 238 -17.47 -5.25 76.86
C ASP A 238 -17.87 -6.74 76.92
N ASN A 239 -16.92 -7.66 76.78
CA ASN A 239 -17.12 -9.12 76.81
C ASN A 239 -18.16 -9.67 75.79
N ASP A 240 -18.49 -8.92 74.73
CA ASP A 240 -19.33 -9.41 73.62
C ASP A 240 -18.48 -9.69 72.39
N THR A 241 -18.18 -10.98 72.16
CA THR A 241 -17.31 -11.44 71.07
C THR A 241 -17.98 -11.52 69.69
N LEU A 242 -19.20 -11.00 69.56
CA LEU A 242 -19.90 -11.02 68.27
C LEU A 242 -19.94 -9.65 67.60
N ASN A 243 -19.79 -8.52 68.30
CA ASN A 243 -20.15 -7.20 67.75
C ASN A 243 -19.05 -6.46 66.95
N GLU A 244 -17.80 -6.95 66.92
CA GLU A 244 -16.66 -6.13 66.45
C GLU A 244 -16.50 -6.03 64.93
N ILE A 245 -17.12 -6.92 64.15
CA ILE A 245 -17.23 -6.78 62.69
C ILE A 245 -18.70 -6.70 62.32
N GLN A 246 -19.13 -5.48 62.01
CA GLN A 246 -20.50 -5.21 61.59
C GLN A 246 -20.57 -5.19 60.07
N THR A 247 -21.51 -5.95 59.52
CA THR A 247 -21.88 -5.86 58.12
C THR A 247 -22.89 -4.74 57.97
N ILE A 248 -22.54 -3.76 57.14
CA ILE A 248 -23.44 -2.68 56.75
C ILE A 248 -24.32 -3.21 55.64
N THR A 249 -25.63 -3.20 55.86
CA THR A 249 -26.62 -3.60 54.86
C THR A 249 -27.60 -2.45 54.64
N ARG A 250 -27.90 -2.11 53.39
CA ARG A 250 -28.93 -1.14 53.05
C ARG A 250 -30.17 -1.88 52.55
N THR A 251 -31.32 -1.51 53.07
CA THR A 251 -32.62 -2.01 52.60
C THR A 251 -33.54 -0.81 52.40
N GLY A 252 -33.84 -0.50 51.13
CA GLY A 252 -34.43 0.77 50.74
C GLY A 252 -33.59 1.95 51.27
N ASN A 253 -34.25 2.94 51.85
CA ASN A 253 -33.61 4.13 52.42
C ASN A 253 -32.99 3.95 53.83
N THR A 254 -32.99 2.74 54.38
CA THR A 254 -32.46 2.48 55.73
C THR A 254 -31.18 1.65 55.69
N ILE A 255 -30.14 2.17 56.34
CA ILE A 255 -28.90 1.44 56.58
C ILE A 255 -28.98 0.76 57.94
N ASN A 256 -28.85 -0.56 57.93
CA ASN A 256 -28.88 -1.43 59.09
C ASN A 256 -27.48 -1.96 59.37
N LEU A 257 -27.05 -1.84 60.62
CA LEU A 257 -25.81 -2.41 61.10
C LEU A 257 -26.13 -3.76 61.77
N SER A 258 -25.46 -4.82 61.30
CA SER A 258 -25.69 -6.18 61.81
C SER A 258 -25.36 -6.30 63.31
N LYS A 259 -25.86 -7.34 63.97
CA LYS A 259 -25.48 -7.69 65.35
C LYS A 259 -25.76 -6.56 66.37
N ASN A 260 -26.98 -6.02 66.28
CA ASN A 260 -27.55 -4.98 67.16
C ASN A 260 -26.85 -3.60 67.11
N GLY A 261 -26.10 -3.28 66.06
CA GLY A 261 -25.43 -1.97 65.92
C GLY A 261 -26.34 -0.78 65.65
N GLY A 262 -27.65 -1.00 65.47
CA GLY A 262 -28.64 0.06 65.21
C GLY A 262 -28.91 0.30 63.73
N THR A 263 -29.80 1.26 63.47
CA THR A 263 -30.29 1.58 62.13
C THR A 263 -30.39 3.10 61.94
N PHE A 264 -30.13 3.59 60.73
CA PHE A 264 -30.34 4.99 60.36
C PHE A 264 -30.92 5.13 58.96
N THR A 265 -31.90 6.01 58.80
CA THR A 265 -32.61 6.23 57.54
C THR A 265 -32.06 7.48 56.84
N VAL A 266 -31.67 7.33 55.58
CA VAL A 266 -31.25 8.42 54.70
C VAL A 266 -32.45 8.75 53.82
N ALA A 267 -33.15 9.85 54.10
CA ALA A 267 -34.28 10.26 53.29
C ALA A 267 -33.79 10.93 51.99
N ASP A 268 -34.08 10.34 50.84
CA ASP A 268 -33.82 10.93 49.51
C ASP A 268 -35.05 11.63 48.91
N GLY A 269 -36.21 11.51 49.56
CA GLY A 269 -37.37 12.36 49.35
C GLY A 269 -38.37 11.88 48.29
N ASP A 270 -38.26 10.66 47.75
CA ASP A 270 -39.24 10.16 46.75
C ASP A 270 -39.90 8.78 47.01
N ASP A 271 -39.58 8.09 48.11
CA ASP A 271 -40.23 6.83 48.58
C ASP A 271 -40.27 5.67 47.55
N SER A 272 -39.32 5.58 46.60
CA SER A 272 -39.26 4.49 45.60
C SER A 272 -38.07 3.51 45.78
N GLU A 273 -38.33 2.22 46.04
CA GLU A 273 -37.30 1.21 46.34
C GLU A 273 -36.54 0.60 45.13
N THR A 274 -36.83 1.02 43.89
CA THR A 274 -36.40 0.26 42.69
C THR A 274 -35.33 0.92 41.82
N ASN A 275 -34.90 2.16 42.11
CA ASN A 275 -34.03 2.92 41.19
C ASN A 275 -32.57 3.08 41.64
N GLU A 276 -32.17 2.50 42.78
CA GLU A 276 -31.03 3.08 43.53
C GLU A 276 -29.65 2.45 43.31
N LEU A 277 -29.48 1.32 42.59
CA LEU A 277 -28.13 0.85 42.17
C LEU A 277 -28.20 -0.18 41.04
N GLN A 278 -27.77 0.21 39.83
CA GLN A 278 -27.37 -0.74 38.79
C GLN A 278 -25.85 -0.62 38.57
N ASN A 279 -25.07 -1.44 39.27
CA ASN A 279 -23.67 -1.69 38.94
C ASN A 279 -23.62 -2.70 37.79
N LEU A 280 -23.04 -2.29 36.67
CA LEU A 280 -22.85 -3.08 35.45
C LEU A 280 -22.23 -4.47 35.71
N THR A 281 -21.39 -4.59 36.73
CA THR A 281 -20.72 -5.84 37.12
C THR A 281 -21.67 -6.85 37.78
N GLU A 282 -22.72 -6.39 38.46
CA GLU A 282 -23.71 -7.28 39.10
C GLU A 282 -24.80 -7.72 38.12
N VAL A 283 -25.17 -6.87 37.17
CA VAL A 283 -26.08 -7.22 36.06
C VAL A 283 -25.48 -8.35 35.20
N LEU A 284 -24.16 -8.38 35.03
CA LEU A 284 -23.44 -9.39 34.22
C LEU A 284 -23.12 -10.69 34.96
N LYS A 285 -23.19 -10.74 36.29
CA LYS A 285 -22.86 -11.94 37.10
C LYS A 285 -23.94 -13.03 37.08
N GLY A 286 -25.12 -12.75 36.54
CA GLY A 286 -26.24 -13.70 36.42
C GLY A 286 -26.36 -14.42 35.07
N ASN A 287 -25.60 -14.01 34.04
CA ASN A 287 -25.57 -14.77 32.80
C ASN A 287 -24.91 -16.12 33.06
N SER A 288 -25.72 -17.18 33.06
CA SER A 288 -25.23 -18.55 33.08
C SER A 288 -24.17 -18.70 31.99
N ALA A 289 -22.93 -18.98 32.40
CA ALA A 289 -21.81 -19.31 31.54
C ALA A 289 -22.28 -19.92 30.19
N ASN A 290 -22.10 -19.17 29.09
CA ASN A 290 -22.39 -19.55 27.71
C ASN A 290 -23.86 -19.60 27.20
N ALA A 291 -24.83 -18.93 27.82
CA ALA A 291 -26.19 -18.87 27.25
C ALA A 291 -26.45 -17.58 26.43
N GLN A 292 -26.81 -17.73 25.15
CA GLN A 292 -27.37 -16.67 24.32
C GLN A 292 -28.69 -16.16 24.93
N ILE A 293 -28.97 -14.84 24.84
CA ILE A 293 -30.25 -14.23 25.26
C ILE A 293 -31.41 -15.05 24.68
N LYS A 294 -32.31 -15.55 25.54
CA LYS A 294 -33.48 -16.30 25.08
C LYS A 294 -34.62 -15.33 24.77
N ASN A 295 -35.38 -15.61 23.71
CA ASN A 295 -36.48 -14.75 23.27
C ASN A 295 -36.04 -13.30 23.03
N VAL A 296 -35.02 -13.09 22.20
CA VAL A 296 -34.42 -11.77 21.88
C VAL A 296 -35.46 -10.69 21.55
N SER A 297 -36.60 -11.06 20.97
CA SER A 297 -37.69 -10.13 20.65
C SER A 297 -38.55 -9.72 21.85
N ASN A 298 -38.66 -10.56 22.89
CA ASN A 298 -39.39 -10.28 24.12
C ASN A 298 -38.85 -11.14 25.29
N PRO A 299 -37.76 -10.70 25.94
CA PRO A 299 -37.13 -11.50 26.97
C PRO A 299 -38.05 -11.61 28.18
N THR A 300 -38.33 -12.84 28.60
CA THR A 300 -39.18 -13.13 29.76
C THR A 300 -38.38 -13.18 31.06
N ASP A 301 -37.07 -13.38 30.97
CA ASP A 301 -36.16 -13.31 32.11
C ASP A 301 -35.77 -11.85 32.35
N ALA A 302 -35.82 -11.41 33.61
CA ALA A 302 -35.54 -10.03 33.98
C ALA A 302 -34.10 -9.60 33.65
N GLN A 303 -33.13 -10.52 33.65
CA GLN A 303 -31.73 -10.25 33.35
C GLN A 303 -31.48 -10.13 31.85
N ASP A 304 -32.12 -10.99 31.06
CA ASP A 304 -32.13 -10.88 29.59
C ASP A 304 -32.85 -9.61 29.14
N ALA A 305 -33.94 -9.22 29.81
CA ALA A 305 -34.67 -7.98 29.55
C ALA A 305 -33.85 -6.73 29.87
N ALA A 306 -33.12 -6.72 31.00
CA ALA A 306 -32.22 -5.63 31.37
C ALA A 306 -31.04 -5.52 30.40
N THR A 307 -30.46 -6.65 29.98
CA THR A 307 -29.37 -6.70 29.00
C THR A 307 -29.86 -6.19 27.64
N LYS A 308 -31.05 -6.62 27.19
CA LYS A 308 -31.66 -6.11 25.97
C LYS A 308 -31.94 -4.61 26.05
N ALA A 309 -32.50 -4.11 27.16
CA ALA A 309 -32.77 -2.69 27.34
C ALA A 309 -31.47 -1.85 27.28
N TYR A 310 -30.38 -2.33 27.88
CA TYR A 310 -29.08 -1.67 27.80
C TYR A 310 -28.52 -1.65 26.36
N VAL A 311 -28.61 -2.78 25.66
CA VAL A 311 -28.18 -2.88 24.25
C VAL A 311 -29.06 -2.01 23.35
N ASP A 312 -30.37 -1.98 23.55
CA ASP A 312 -31.30 -1.12 22.82
C ASP A 312 -31.01 0.36 23.07
N VAL A 313 -30.67 0.75 24.31
CA VAL A 313 -30.26 2.12 24.65
C VAL A 313 -28.95 2.48 23.95
N LEU A 314 -27.94 1.59 23.97
CA LEU A 314 -26.69 1.80 23.24
C LEU A 314 -26.92 1.92 21.73
N LEU A 315 -27.72 1.03 21.14
CA LEU A 315 -28.11 1.09 19.73
C LEU A 315 -28.84 2.39 19.41
N ASN A 316 -29.77 2.82 20.28
CA ASN A 316 -30.50 4.07 20.11
C ASN A 316 -29.60 5.30 20.26
N ILE A 317 -28.59 5.27 21.14
CA ILE A 317 -27.56 6.32 21.24
C ILE A 317 -26.70 6.34 19.98
N ILE A 318 -26.28 5.18 19.47
CA ILE A 318 -25.52 5.05 18.23
C ILE A 318 -26.34 5.58 17.04
N GLU A 319 -27.61 5.23 16.95
CA GLU A 319 -28.50 5.63 15.85
C GLU A 319 -28.87 7.11 15.88
N ASN A 320 -29.01 7.73 17.07
CA ASN A 320 -29.41 9.14 17.20
C ASN A 320 -28.24 10.12 17.38
N SER A 321 -27.02 9.66 17.65
CA SER A 321 -25.88 10.55 17.89
C SER A 321 -25.36 11.23 16.63
N GLY A 322 -25.67 10.73 15.43
CA GLY A 322 -25.37 11.39 14.14
C GLY A 322 -23.92 11.79 13.89
N LYS A 323 -22.97 11.36 14.74
CA LYS A 323 -21.61 11.89 14.81
C LYS A 323 -20.52 10.82 14.97
N PHE A 324 -20.88 9.54 14.84
CA PHE A 324 -19.93 8.46 14.68
C PHE A 324 -20.33 7.61 13.48
N ASP A 325 -19.59 7.76 12.38
CA ASP A 325 -19.70 6.88 11.23
C ASP A 325 -19.17 5.50 11.66
N ILE A 326 -20.10 4.61 12.04
CA ILE A 326 -19.77 3.24 12.43
C ILE A 326 -19.33 2.38 11.25
N VAL A 327 -19.67 2.80 10.02
CA VAL A 327 -19.09 2.30 8.76
C VAL A 327 -18.17 3.39 8.24
N ASP A 328 -16.91 3.05 8.04
CA ASP A 328 -15.95 3.97 7.46
C ASP A 328 -14.95 3.21 6.59
N PHE A 329 -14.29 3.92 5.69
CA PHE A 329 -13.18 3.38 4.92
C PHE A 329 -12.17 4.44 4.54
N ASP A 330 -10.95 3.99 4.26
CA ASP A 330 -9.91 4.82 3.65
C ASP A 330 -9.43 4.20 2.33
N TRP A 331 -8.69 4.96 1.53
CA TRP A 331 -8.03 4.46 0.34
C TRP A 331 -6.58 4.95 0.26
N GLN A 332 -5.74 4.15 -0.37
CA GLN A 332 -4.36 4.49 -0.66
C GLN A 332 -4.11 4.38 -2.15
N ASP A 333 -3.43 5.37 -2.71
CA ASP A 333 -2.93 5.30 -4.07
C ASP A 333 -1.77 4.30 -4.16
N VAL A 334 -1.92 3.31 -5.03
CA VAL A 334 -0.89 2.32 -5.37
C VAL A 334 -0.53 2.50 -6.84
N TYR A 335 0.31 3.48 -7.15
CA TYR A 335 0.71 3.72 -8.54
C TYR A 335 1.56 2.58 -9.10
N PHE A 336 1.09 1.96 -10.18
CA PHE A 336 1.91 1.15 -11.08
C PHE A 336 1.89 1.81 -12.45
N HIS A 337 3.05 1.93 -13.09
CA HIS A 337 3.27 2.34 -14.49
C HIS A 337 1.96 2.35 -15.32
N ASP A 338 1.39 3.54 -15.48
CA ASP A 338 0.24 3.85 -16.34
C ASP A 338 -1.17 3.40 -15.88
N THR A 339 -1.33 2.89 -14.66
CA THR A 339 -2.66 2.51 -14.10
C THR A 339 -2.93 3.13 -12.74
N ILE A 340 -4.15 3.63 -12.54
CA ILE A 340 -4.61 4.22 -11.27
C ILE A 340 -5.25 3.12 -10.45
N LYS A 341 -4.49 2.61 -9.49
CA LYS A 341 -4.88 1.49 -8.64
C LYS A 341 -5.01 1.99 -7.21
N LEU A 342 -6.18 1.81 -6.61
CA LEU A 342 -6.46 2.20 -5.24
C LEU A 342 -6.63 0.95 -4.36
N GLN A 343 -5.96 0.92 -3.22
CA GLN A 343 -6.20 -0.06 -2.17
C GLN A 343 -7.21 0.53 -1.19
N PHE A 344 -8.37 -0.10 -1.05
CA PHE A 344 -9.37 0.29 -0.06
C PHE A 344 -9.15 -0.48 1.24
N THR A 345 -9.37 0.19 2.37
CA THR A 345 -9.28 -0.40 3.70
C THR A 345 -10.53 -0.09 4.50
N ASP A 346 -11.20 -1.14 4.99
CA ASP A 346 -12.32 -1.02 5.91
C ASP A 346 -11.87 -0.44 7.27
N LYS A 347 -12.64 0.51 7.79
CA LYS A 347 -12.46 1.18 9.09
C LYS A 347 -13.70 1.10 9.97
N SER A 348 -14.65 0.23 9.61
CA SER A 348 -15.89 0.03 10.35
C SER A 348 -15.62 -0.47 11.79
N LEU A 349 -16.39 0.04 12.75
CA LEU A 349 -16.17 -0.16 14.20
C LEU A 349 -17.07 -1.23 14.84
N PHE A 350 -17.97 -1.85 14.08
CA PHE A 350 -19.02 -2.74 14.59
C PHE A 350 -18.82 -4.22 14.20
N GLU A 351 -17.58 -4.61 13.88
CA GLU A 351 -17.18 -5.96 13.47
C GLU A 351 -18.04 -6.52 12.31
N PRO A 352 -17.95 -5.93 11.09
CA PRO A 352 -18.71 -6.42 9.95
C PRO A 352 -18.39 -7.88 9.62
N THR A 353 -19.42 -8.62 9.22
CA THR A 353 -19.26 -9.99 8.70
C THR A 353 -19.32 -10.05 7.18
N THR A 354 -19.77 -8.99 6.51
CA THR A 354 -19.84 -8.88 5.04
C THR A 354 -19.64 -7.43 4.58
N TRP A 355 -19.06 -7.28 3.39
CA TRP A 355 -18.80 -6.01 2.71
C TRP A 355 -19.37 -6.04 1.30
N LEU A 356 -19.84 -4.90 0.84
CA LEU A 356 -20.16 -4.64 -0.55
C LEU A 356 -19.63 -3.25 -0.91
N TRP A 357 -18.67 -3.24 -1.81
CA TRP A 357 -18.09 -2.04 -2.39
C TRP A 357 -18.74 -1.76 -3.74
N ASP A 358 -19.18 -0.54 -3.94
CA ASP A 358 -19.47 0.04 -5.25
C ASP A 358 -18.45 1.14 -5.51
N PHE A 359 -17.63 0.97 -6.55
CA PHE A 359 -16.56 1.92 -6.86
C PHE A 359 -17.05 3.12 -7.68
N GLY A 360 -18.33 3.18 -8.04
CA GLY A 360 -18.90 4.29 -8.80
C GLY A 360 -18.55 4.28 -10.29
N ASP A 361 -17.86 3.25 -10.78
CA ASP A 361 -17.53 3.01 -12.18
C ASP A 361 -18.29 1.80 -12.79
N GLY A 362 -19.27 1.28 -12.05
CA GLY A 362 -20.06 0.09 -12.42
C GLY A 362 -19.43 -1.24 -12.00
N LYS A 363 -18.25 -1.23 -11.35
CA LYS A 363 -17.63 -2.42 -10.77
C LYS A 363 -17.84 -2.45 -9.26
N THR A 364 -17.84 -3.65 -8.69
CA THR A 364 -18.09 -3.91 -7.26
C THR A 364 -17.13 -4.93 -6.68
N SER A 365 -16.99 -4.98 -5.35
CA SER A 365 -16.26 -6.04 -4.64
C SER A 365 -16.97 -6.46 -3.35
N THR A 366 -16.70 -7.68 -2.89
CA THR A 366 -17.17 -8.20 -1.60
C THR A 366 -16.02 -8.51 -0.63
N GLU A 367 -14.78 -8.21 -1.02
CA GLU A 367 -13.62 -8.33 -0.14
C GLU A 367 -13.66 -7.23 0.93
N GLN A 368 -13.12 -7.49 2.12
CA GLN A 368 -13.03 -6.48 3.17
C GLN A 368 -12.14 -5.30 2.75
N ASN A 369 -10.98 -5.59 2.16
CA ASN A 369 -9.98 -4.60 1.75
C ASN A 369 -9.62 -4.79 0.27
N PRO A 370 -10.52 -4.43 -0.67
CA PRO A 370 -10.31 -4.70 -2.09
C PRO A 370 -9.28 -3.75 -2.70
N VAL A 371 -8.69 -4.21 -3.79
CA VAL A 371 -7.91 -3.37 -4.69
C VAL A 371 -8.71 -3.12 -5.97
N HIS A 372 -8.84 -1.85 -6.35
CA HIS A 372 -9.56 -1.46 -7.55
C HIS A 372 -8.67 -0.71 -8.53
N ILE A 373 -8.92 -0.91 -9.83
CA ILE A 373 -8.23 -0.20 -10.90
C ILE A 373 -9.26 0.62 -11.66
N TYR A 374 -9.04 1.94 -11.71
CA TYR A 374 -9.83 2.84 -12.52
C TYR A 374 -9.24 2.97 -13.92
N ASP A 375 -10.08 2.73 -14.92
CA ASP A 375 -9.69 2.76 -16.33
C ASP A 375 -9.59 4.20 -16.88
N SER A 376 -10.13 5.18 -16.15
CA SER A 376 -10.14 6.58 -16.53
C SER A 376 -9.96 7.51 -15.34
N LEU A 377 -9.49 8.72 -15.63
CA LEU A 377 -9.49 9.86 -14.72
C LEU A 377 -10.92 10.44 -14.69
N ASP A 378 -11.58 10.36 -13.53
CA ASP A 378 -12.91 10.94 -13.30
C ASP A 378 -13.16 11.14 -11.80
N THR A 379 -14.30 11.73 -11.45
CA THR A 379 -14.82 11.74 -10.08
C THR A 379 -15.71 10.53 -9.83
N TYR A 380 -15.28 9.66 -8.92
CA TYR A 380 -15.98 8.47 -8.51
C TYR A 380 -16.64 8.67 -7.15
N THR A 381 -17.88 8.21 -6.99
CA THR A 381 -18.55 8.14 -5.68
C THR A 381 -18.48 6.70 -5.20
N VAL A 382 -17.51 6.41 -4.34
CA VAL A 382 -17.31 5.08 -3.78
C VAL A 382 -18.24 4.90 -2.59
N GLN A 383 -18.96 3.77 -2.55
CA GLN A 383 -19.81 3.38 -1.44
C GLN A 383 -19.33 2.06 -0.83
N LEU A 384 -19.12 2.06 0.48
CA LEU A 384 -18.98 0.84 1.27
C LEU A 384 -20.30 0.56 1.97
N THR A 385 -20.82 -0.65 1.83
CA THR A 385 -21.91 -1.20 2.64
C THR A 385 -21.40 -2.36 3.46
N ALA A 386 -21.50 -2.26 4.78
CA ALA A 386 -21.03 -3.27 5.73
C ALA A 386 -22.22 -3.81 6.54
N THR A 387 -22.23 -5.12 6.84
CA THR A 387 -23.31 -5.76 7.60
C THR A 387 -22.77 -6.69 8.70
N ALA A 388 -23.39 -6.64 9.88
CA ALA A 388 -23.17 -7.56 10.99
C ALA A 388 -24.50 -7.87 11.71
N LEU A 389 -24.78 -9.13 12.06
CA LEU A 389 -25.93 -9.54 12.89
C LEU A 389 -27.29 -8.89 12.51
N ASN A 390 -27.56 -8.75 11.20
CA ASN A 390 -28.73 -8.10 10.57
C ASN A 390 -28.78 -6.56 10.59
N TYR A 391 -27.69 -5.92 10.99
CA TYR A 391 -27.50 -4.48 10.91
C TYR A 391 -26.66 -4.13 9.70
N THR A 392 -27.23 -3.37 8.76
CA THR A 392 -26.56 -2.93 7.52
C THR A 392 -26.47 -1.41 7.51
N LYS A 393 -25.27 -0.91 7.23
CA LYS A 393 -25.01 0.52 7.07
C LYS A 393 -24.09 0.76 5.87
N SER A 394 -24.16 1.98 5.35
CA SER A 394 -23.36 2.39 4.21
C SER A 394 -22.81 3.79 4.40
N ILE A 395 -21.63 4.03 3.83
CA ILE A 395 -21.01 5.35 3.73
C ILE A 395 -20.53 5.58 2.30
N SER A 396 -20.56 6.84 1.85
CA SER A 396 -20.08 7.23 0.52
C SER A 396 -19.03 8.33 0.61
N LYS A 397 -17.92 8.16 -0.10
CA LYS A 397 -16.85 9.17 -0.24
C LYS A 397 -16.58 9.44 -1.71
N LYS A 398 -16.27 10.69 -2.04
CA LYS A 398 -15.89 11.09 -3.40
C LYS A 398 -14.38 10.99 -3.58
N ILE A 399 -13.97 10.38 -4.68
CA ILE A 399 -12.59 10.29 -5.12
C ILE A 399 -12.48 11.03 -6.45
N VAL A 400 -11.55 11.99 -6.55
CA VAL A 400 -11.28 12.71 -7.79
C VAL A 400 -9.96 12.21 -8.33
N LEU A 401 -10.00 11.51 -9.46
CA LEU A 401 -8.81 11.07 -10.19
C LEU A 401 -8.58 12.03 -11.34
N ASP A 402 -7.62 12.95 -11.18
CA ASP A 402 -7.25 13.93 -12.21
C ASP A 402 -5.72 13.89 -12.41
N SER A 403 -5.23 14.35 -13.57
CA SER A 403 -3.80 14.38 -13.87
C SER A 403 -3.42 15.58 -14.74
N VAL A 404 -2.14 15.92 -14.72
CA VAL A 404 -1.55 16.91 -15.62
C VAL A 404 -0.32 16.33 -16.29
N PHE A 405 -0.06 16.73 -17.53
CA PHE A 405 1.14 16.38 -18.27
C PHE A 405 2.10 17.58 -18.35
N ASP A 406 3.41 17.33 -18.24
CA ASP A 406 4.40 18.33 -18.66
C ASP A 406 4.58 18.33 -20.19
N ILE A 407 5.50 19.15 -20.66
CA ILE A 407 5.77 19.31 -22.09
C ILE A 407 6.42 18.07 -22.73
N GLU A 408 7.00 17.19 -21.92
CA GLU A 408 7.64 15.95 -22.35
C GLU A 408 6.67 14.76 -22.30
N GLY A 409 5.44 14.99 -21.84
CA GLY A 409 4.40 13.97 -21.73
C GLY A 409 4.49 13.14 -20.46
N ASN A 410 5.30 13.55 -19.47
CA ASN A 410 5.30 12.88 -18.17
C ASN A 410 3.98 13.17 -17.46
N LEU A 411 3.35 12.12 -16.91
CA LEU A 411 2.04 12.18 -16.26
C LEU A 411 2.21 12.40 -14.74
N TYR A 412 1.52 13.41 -14.23
CA TYR A 412 1.48 13.73 -12.81
C TYR A 412 0.05 13.64 -12.28
N PRO A 413 -0.25 12.64 -11.42
CA PRO A 413 -1.56 12.55 -10.78
C PRO A 413 -1.78 13.72 -9.82
N LEU A 414 -3.05 14.07 -9.61
CA LEU A 414 -3.47 15.20 -8.78
C LEU A 414 -4.28 14.74 -7.58
N ALA A 415 -4.10 15.41 -6.45
CA ALA A 415 -4.89 15.25 -5.23
C ALA A 415 -5.39 16.62 -4.72
N LEU A 416 -6.59 16.63 -4.16
CA LEU A 416 -7.20 17.83 -3.56
C LEU A 416 -6.93 17.84 -2.05
N PHE A 417 -6.18 18.84 -1.58
CA PHE A 417 -5.94 19.10 -0.16
C PHE A 417 -6.59 20.42 0.22
N GLY A 418 -7.76 20.33 0.87
CA GLY A 418 -8.59 21.50 1.16
C GLY A 418 -9.12 22.13 -0.11
N ASN A 419 -8.65 23.34 -0.44
CA ASN A 419 -8.99 24.05 -1.67
C ASN A 419 -7.86 24.02 -2.72
N GLN A 420 -6.76 23.33 -2.44
CA GLN A 420 -5.58 23.30 -3.31
C GLN A 420 -5.48 21.97 -4.05
N VAL A 421 -5.20 22.02 -5.34
CA VAL A 421 -4.95 20.82 -6.16
C VAL A 421 -3.44 20.67 -6.33
N TRP A 422 -2.90 19.58 -5.79
CA TRP A 422 -1.47 19.29 -5.77
C TRP A 422 -1.12 18.14 -6.70
N MET A 423 0.04 18.21 -7.32
CA MET A 423 0.64 17.02 -7.92
C MET A 423 1.11 16.06 -6.82
N THR A 424 0.87 14.76 -6.99
CA THR A 424 1.29 13.71 -6.03
C THR A 424 2.65 13.10 -6.39
N LYS A 425 3.26 13.51 -7.52
CA LYS A 425 4.61 13.09 -7.93
C LYS A 425 5.55 14.29 -8.11
N ASN A 426 6.85 14.05 -7.86
CA ASN A 426 7.89 15.03 -8.09
C ASN A 426 8.03 15.28 -9.60
N ILE A 427 8.41 16.50 -9.99
CA ILE A 427 8.73 16.80 -11.39
C ILE A 427 9.91 15.93 -11.85
N GLU A 428 9.76 15.31 -13.02
CA GLU A 428 10.76 14.45 -13.65
C GLU A 428 11.06 14.93 -15.09
N SER A 429 11.09 16.26 -15.29
CA SER A 429 11.29 16.89 -16.60
C SER A 429 12.70 17.43 -16.81
N SER A 430 13.23 17.27 -18.02
CA SER A 430 14.46 17.94 -18.47
C SER A 430 14.20 19.31 -19.10
N LYS A 431 12.93 19.73 -19.22
CA LYS A 431 12.51 20.96 -19.91
C LYS A 431 11.56 21.81 -19.08
N LEU A 432 11.58 23.11 -19.34
CA LEU A 432 10.55 24.03 -18.86
C LEU A 432 9.27 23.90 -19.71
N ASN A 433 8.15 24.38 -19.21
CA ASN A 433 6.83 24.30 -19.84
C ASN A 433 6.68 25.11 -21.15
N ASP A 434 7.73 25.82 -21.56
CA ASP A 434 7.87 26.49 -22.85
C ASP A 434 8.83 25.77 -23.82
N GLY A 435 9.38 24.63 -23.41
CA GLY A 435 10.31 23.81 -24.18
C GLY A 435 11.78 24.17 -24.00
N THR A 436 12.10 25.16 -23.16
CA THR A 436 13.49 25.51 -22.85
C THR A 436 14.17 24.35 -22.10
N GLU A 437 15.31 23.89 -22.61
CA GLU A 437 16.14 22.86 -21.98
C GLU A 437 16.70 23.35 -20.64
N ILE A 438 16.65 22.49 -19.61
CA ILE A 438 17.29 22.72 -18.31
C ILE A 438 18.69 22.12 -18.38
N VAL A 439 19.69 22.78 -17.81
CA VAL A 439 21.07 22.28 -17.91
C VAL A 439 21.26 21.02 -17.06
N PHE A 440 21.64 19.91 -17.70
CA PHE A 440 22.05 18.69 -17.01
C PHE A 440 23.49 18.81 -16.49
N ASN A 441 23.74 18.35 -15.25
CA ASN A 441 25.09 18.35 -14.67
C ASN A 441 25.39 17.07 -13.88
N SER A 442 26.37 16.31 -14.36
CA SER A 442 26.79 15.00 -13.85
C SER A 442 28.02 15.05 -12.94
N ASP A 443 28.14 16.06 -12.07
CA ASP A 443 28.97 16.01 -10.85
C ASP A 443 30.28 16.80 -10.76
N GLY A 444 30.70 17.56 -11.78
CA GLY A 444 31.93 18.36 -11.65
C GLY A 444 31.77 19.69 -10.89
N ASN A 445 30.72 20.45 -11.20
CA ASN A 445 30.64 21.90 -10.95
C ASN A 445 29.28 22.38 -10.38
N TRP A 446 28.53 21.51 -9.71
CA TRP A 446 27.23 21.84 -9.12
C TRP A 446 27.22 23.06 -8.15
N PRO A 447 28.25 23.26 -7.29
CA PRO A 447 28.32 24.37 -6.34
C PRO A 447 28.12 25.79 -6.89
N ASP A 448 28.62 26.05 -8.11
CA ASP A 448 28.71 27.39 -8.68
C ASP A 448 27.58 27.70 -9.67
N PHE A 449 26.61 26.79 -9.79
CA PHE A 449 25.54 26.91 -10.77
C PHE A 449 24.48 27.91 -10.33
N THR A 450 24.40 29.04 -11.04
CA THR A 450 23.45 30.14 -10.82
C THR A 450 22.42 30.27 -11.94
N VAL A 451 22.30 29.24 -12.78
CA VAL A 451 21.32 29.12 -13.86
C VAL A 451 20.47 27.87 -13.64
N PRO A 452 19.28 27.73 -14.26
CA PRO A 452 18.46 26.53 -14.18
C PRO A 452 19.26 25.25 -14.47
N ALA A 453 19.27 24.33 -13.51
CA ALA A 453 19.95 23.05 -13.66
C ALA A 453 19.22 21.92 -12.95
N TYR A 454 19.45 20.71 -13.47
CA TYR A 454 19.02 19.47 -12.86
C TYR A 454 20.13 18.41 -12.91
N THR A 455 20.00 17.43 -12.04
CA THR A 455 20.82 16.22 -12.03
C THR A 455 19.98 15.03 -11.61
N LEU A 456 20.56 13.83 -11.68
CA LEU A 456 19.90 12.58 -11.38
C LEU A 456 20.52 11.94 -10.13
N ILE A 457 19.71 11.46 -9.18
CA ILE A 457 20.15 10.87 -7.92
C ILE A 457 19.53 9.49 -7.68
N GLY A 458 20.18 8.64 -6.86
CA GLY A 458 19.59 7.38 -6.39
C GLY A 458 19.63 6.21 -7.39
N ALA A 459 20.79 5.59 -7.61
CA ALA A 459 20.85 4.31 -8.33
C ALA A 459 20.10 3.19 -7.55
N PRO A 460 19.39 2.26 -8.20
CA PRO A 460 19.29 2.04 -9.65
C PRO A 460 18.17 2.84 -10.35
N SER A 461 17.28 3.51 -9.61
CA SER A 461 16.17 4.29 -10.18
C SER A 461 16.44 5.77 -10.05
N LEU A 462 17.07 6.34 -11.07
CA LEU A 462 17.48 7.74 -11.11
C LEU A 462 16.29 8.70 -10.92
N LYS A 463 16.45 9.69 -10.03
CA LYS A 463 15.47 10.72 -9.66
C LYS A 463 15.95 12.11 -9.98
N TYR A 464 15.07 12.94 -10.53
CA TYR A 464 15.40 14.32 -10.88
C TYR A 464 15.44 15.21 -9.63
N VAL A 465 16.53 15.96 -9.50
CA VAL A 465 16.61 17.07 -8.56
C VAL A 465 17.12 18.33 -9.23
N TYR A 466 16.61 19.46 -8.77
CA TYR A 466 16.78 20.76 -9.40
C TYR A 466 17.37 21.76 -8.43
N ASN A 467 18.14 22.71 -8.95
CA ASN A 467 18.54 23.86 -8.15
C ASN A 467 17.43 24.90 -8.03
N TRP A 468 17.58 25.82 -7.08
CA TRP A 468 16.59 26.86 -6.85
C TRP A 468 16.40 27.80 -8.06
N TYR A 469 17.45 27.99 -8.86
CA TYR A 469 17.41 28.82 -10.07
C TYR A 469 16.46 28.27 -11.13
N THR A 470 16.23 26.96 -11.17
CA THR A 470 15.21 26.35 -12.03
C THR A 470 13.81 26.86 -11.67
N LEU A 471 13.53 27.11 -10.40
CA LEU A 471 12.23 27.61 -9.95
C LEU A 471 12.01 29.06 -10.33
N GLN A 472 13.06 29.89 -10.35
CA GLN A 472 12.96 31.29 -10.75
C GLN A 472 12.47 31.48 -12.18
N SER A 473 12.55 30.44 -13.01
CA SER A 473 11.95 30.47 -14.34
C SER A 473 10.44 30.63 -14.30
N ASN A 474 9.78 30.27 -13.19
CA ASN A 474 8.32 30.12 -13.04
C ASN A 474 7.69 29.24 -14.14
N LYS A 475 8.49 28.31 -14.69
CA LYS A 475 8.10 27.48 -15.84
C LYS A 475 8.40 26.00 -15.66
N ILE A 476 8.95 25.59 -14.52
CA ILE A 476 9.25 24.17 -14.27
C ILE A 476 7.98 23.33 -14.10
N CYS A 477 6.91 23.91 -13.57
CA CYS A 477 5.62 23.24 -13.45
C CYS A 477 4.83 23.29 -14.77
N PRO A 478 3.94 22.32 -15.02
CA PRO A 478 2.99 22.37 -16.13
C PRO A 478 2.20 23.68 -16.16
N LYS A 479 1.68 24.08 -17.34
CA LYS A 479 0.89 25.32 -17.47
C LYS A 479 -0.34 25.27 -16.56
N GLY A 480 -0.59 26.34 -15.81
CA GLY A 480 -1.67 26.42 -14.81
C GLY A 480 -1.26 25.89 -13.43
N TYR A 481 0.03 25.61 -13.23
CA TYR A 481 0.61 25.15 -11.98
C TYR A 481 1.89 25.93 -11.69
N HIS A 482 2.22 26.05 -10.41
CA HIS A 482 3.41 26.72 -9.93
C HIS A 482 4.06 25.94 -8.78
N VAL A 483 5.29 26.34 -8.43
CA VAL A 483 6.01 25.75 -7.29
C VAL A 483 5.47 26.36 -6.00
N PRO A 484 5.02 25.54 -5.03
CA PRO A 484 4.32 26.03 -3.86
C PRO A 484 5.18 27.01 -3.04
N SER A 485 4.54 28.08 -2.63
CA SER A 485 5.05 29.01 -1.62
C SER A 485 5.05 28.37 -0.22
N ASP A 486 5.77 29.00 0.70
CA ASP A 486 5.84 28.53 2.09
C ASP A 486 4.46 28.53 2.77
N ASP A 487 3.61 29.51 2.43
CA ASP A 487 2.25 29.61 2.93
C ASP A 487 1.36 28.47 2.42
N GLU A 488 1.53 28.07 1.16
CA GLU A 488 0.79 26.95 0.57
C GLU A 488 1.20 25.61 1.17
N TRP A 489 2.49 25.41 1.43
CA TRP A 489 2.96 24.26 2.19
C TRP A 489 2.34 24.19 3.59
N SER A 490 2.22 25.34 4.26
CA SER A 490 1.55 25.40 5.57
C SER A 490 0.03 25.18 5.47
N GLN A 491 -0.62 25.58 4.37
CA GLN A 491 -2.04 25.25 4.13
C GLN A 491 -2.24 23.75 3.95
N LEU A 492 -1.37 23.09 3.17
CA LEU A 492 -1.35 21.63 3.02
C LEU A 492 -1.17 20.94 4.38
N GLU A 493 -0.17 21.34 5.16
CA GLU A 493 0.11 20.82 6.50
C GLU A 493 -1.12 20.88 7.41
N ASN A 494 -1.70 22.08 7.54
CA ASN A 494 -2.88 22.31 8.38
C ASN A 494 -4.10 21.53 7.88
N ASN A 495 -4.26 21.41 6.56
CA ASN A 495 -5.33 20.61 5.99
C ASN A 495 -5.19 19.14 6.36
N LEU A 496 -3.99 18.58 6.26
CA LEU A 496 -3.76 17.17 6.60
C LEU A 496 -3.98 16.90 8.09
N ILE A 497 -3.44 17.74 8.97
CA ILE A 497 -3.65 17.63 10.43
C ILE A 497 -5.15 17.63 10.75
N LYS A 498 -5.89 18.64 10.25
CA LYS A 498 -7.33 18.79 10.51
C LYS A 498 -8.15 17.62 10.00
N ASN A 499 -7.73 16.97 8.91
CA ASN A 499 -8.45 15.85 8.31
C ASN A 499 -8.01 14.48 8.86
N GLY A 500 -7.25 14.42 9.96
CA GLY A 500 -6.93 13.18 10.68
C GLY A 500 -5.84 12.33 10.05
N TYR A 501 -4.93 12.96 9.33
CA TYR A 501 -3.76 12.29 8.75
C TYR A 501 -2.61 12.09 9.73
N ASN A 502 -2.75 12.52 10.99
CA ASN A 502 -1.83 12.14 12.06
C ASN A 502 -1.86 10.62 12.28
N TYR A 503 -0.69 10.03 12.54
CA TYR A 503 -0.60 8.58 12.72
C TYR A 503 -1.31 8.08 13.97
N ASP A 504 -1.34 8.90 15.04
CA ASP A 504 -1.85 8.54 16.37
C ASP A 504 -3.31 8.89 16.60
N ASP A 505 -3.98 9.50 15.61
CA ASP A 505 -5.37 9.98 15.71
C ASP A 505 -5.64 10.85 16.96
N SER A 506 -4.60 11.48 17.51
CA SER A 506 -4.70 12.28 18.72
C SER A 506 -5.66 13.46 18.54
N LYS A 507 -6.48 13.70 19.56
CA LYS A 507 -7.43 14.81 19.69
C LYS A 507 -7.01 15.67 20.87
N ASP A 508 -7.34 16.95 20.86
CA ASP A 508 -7.19 17.80 22.06
C ASP A 508 -8.23 17.47 23.14
N ASP A 509 -8.13 18.22 24.23
CA ASP A 509 -9.04 18.20 25.37
C ASP A 509 -10.45 18.74 25.05
N ASP A 510 -10.68 19.38 23.89
CA ASP A 510 -11.99 19.91 23.48
C ASP A 510 -12.72 19.02 22.45
N GLY A 511 -12.04 17.99 21.93
CA GLY A 511 -12.58 17.00 21.01
C GLY A 511 -12.37 17.35 19.54
N ASP A 512 -11.70 18.46 19.23
CA ASP A 512 -11.19 18.76 17.91
C ASP A 512 -9.90 17.93 17.64
N ARG A 513 -9.71 17.50 16.39
CA ARG A 513 -8.48 16.79 15.99
C ARG A 513 -7.35 17.81 16.00
N GLU A 514 -6.49 17.82 17.02
CA GLU A 514 -5.65 18.99 17.28
C GLU A 514 -4.19 18.90 16.78
N THR A 515 -3.83 20.03 16.13
CA THR A 515 -2.56 20.78 15.94
C THR A 515 -1.19 20.12 15.79
N GLN A 516 -0.92 18.92 16.29
CA GLN A 516 0.44 18.38 16.21
C GLN A 516 0.72 17.86 14.81
N ASN A 517 1.79 18.36 14.19
CA ASN A 517 2.25 17.94 12.88
C ASN A 517 2.85 16.53 12.98
N LYS A 518 2.00 15.49 12.93
CA LYS A 518 2.40 14.06 12.94
C LYS A 518 2.00 13.35 11.65
N ILE A 519 2.00 14.11 10.55
CA ILE A 519 1.45 13.71 9.25
C ILE A 519 2.47 13.01 8.34
N ALA A 520 3.76 12.95 8.70
CA ALA A 520 4.81 12.50 7.78
C ALA A 520 4.54 11.10 7.22
N LYS A 521 4.07 10.18 8.06
CA LYS A 521 3.72 8.80 7.66
C LYS A 521 2.61 8.77 6.60
N SER A 522 1.59 9.62 6.74
CA SER A 522 0.51 9.77 5.75
C SER A 522 0.95 10.29 4.41
N MET A 523 2.06 11.01 4.36
CA MET A 523 2.60 11.60 3.13
C MET A 523 3.61 10.68 2.44
N ALA A 524 4.25 9.77 3.16
CA ALA A 524 5.34 8.94 2.69
C ALA A 524 4.88 7.70 1.92
N THR A 525 5.60 7.33 0.86
CA THR A 525 5.36 6.08 0.12
C THR A 525 5.61 4.83 0.97
N ASN A 526 4.94 3.73 0.61
CA ASN A 526 5.03 2.43 1.29
C ASN A 526 6.36 1.67 1.10
N SER A 527 7.35 2.25 0.43
CA SER A 527 8.60 1.58 0.07
C SER A 527 9.76 2.58 -0.03
N SER A 528 10.98 2.04 0.02
CA SER A 528 12.27 2.74 -0.10
C SER A 528 12.75 3.56 1.10
N TRP A 529 11.97 3.71 2.16
CA TRP A 529 12.42 4.36 3.38
C TRP A 529 13.26 3.41 4.24
N ASN A 530 14.37 3.91 4.79
CA ASN A 530 15.20 3.21 5.76
C ASN A 530 14.40 2.94 7.04
N PHE A 531 14.71 1.83 7.70
CA PHE A 531 14.01 1.46 8.93
C PHE A 531 14.40 2.36 10.10
N ASN A 532 13.41 2.75 10.90
CA ASN A 532 13.58 3.38 12.21
C ASN A 532 12.61 2.75 13.22
N ALA A 533 13.06 2.53 14.45
CA ALA A 533 12.28 1.85 15.47
C ALA A 533 11.37 2.77 16.29
N ASN A 534 11.50 4.10 16.16
CA ASN A 534 10.64 5.05 16.87
C ASN A 534 9.20 4.94 16.38
N GLU A 535 8.24 4.97 17.29
CA GLU A 535 6.82 4.87 16.94
C GLU A 535 6.37 6.06 16.07
N GLY A 536 5.53 5.82 15.07
CA GLY A 536 4.87 6.85 14.26
C GLY A 536 5.72 7.50 13.16
N VAL A 537 7.04 7.34 13.20
CA VAL A 537 7.95 7.92 12.21
C VAL A 537 7.84 7.21 10.85
N VAL A 538 8.24 7.90 9.78
CA VAL A 538 8.13 7.39 8.40
C VAL A 538 8.82 6.03 8.20
N GLY A 539 10.00 5.83 8.79
CA GLY A 539 10.79 4.60 8.63
C GLY A 539 10.29 3.40 9.45
N ASN A 540 9.27 3.57 10.30
CA ASN A 540 8.72 2.47 11.08
C ASN A 540 7.57 1.77 10.31
N THR A 541 7.43 0.47 10.54
CA THR A 541 6.38 -0.40 9.98
C THR A 541 5.07 -0.40 10.77
N ASP A 542 5.02 0.31 11.90
CA ASP A 542 3.80 0.56 12.65
C ASP A 542 2.79 1.43 11.87
N PHE A 543 1.52 1.35 12.28
CA PHE A 543 0.39 2.02 11.63
C PHE A 543 0.39 1.90 10.09
N PRO A 544 0.46 0.69 9.52
CA PRO A 544 0.57 0.51 8.07
C PRO A 544 -0.59 1.15 7.28
N GLN A 545 -1.77 1.24 7.89
CA GLN A 545 -2.93 1.94 7.34
C GLN A 545 -2.74 3.45 7.18
N LYS A 546 -1.81 4.06 7.93
CA LYS A 546 -1.48 5.48 7.87
C LYS A 546 -0.36 5.75 6.87
N MET A 547 0.31 4.73 6.33
CA MET A 547 1.36 4.94 5.34
C MET A 547 0.73 5.42 4.02
N ASN A 548 1.25 6.50 3.42
CA ASN A 548 0.74 7.12 2.19
C ASN A 548 -0.78 7.39 2.13
N SER A 549 -1.49 7.43 3.27
CA SER A 549 -2.96 7.55 3.26
C SER A 549 -3.44 8.91 2.75
N SER A 550 -2.59 9.93 2.75
CA SER A 550 -2.90 11.23 2.15
C SER A 550 -2.85 11.23 0.61
N GLY A 551 -2.24 10.22 -0.01
CA GLY A 551 -1.98 10.18 -1.45
C GLY A 551 -0.84 11.10 -1.92
N PHE A 552 -0.22 11.88 -1.03
CA PHE A 552 0.87 12.81 -1.40
C PHE A 552 2.12 12.11 -1.99
N SER A 553 2.32 10.83 -1.68
CA SER A 553 3.27 9.92 -2.33
C SER A 553 4.72 10.45 -2.36
N ALA A 554 5.24 10.79 -1.19
CA ALA A 554 6.61 11.23 -1.00
C ALA A 554 7.62 10.07 -1.01
N THR A 555 8.50 10.05 -2.01
CA THR A 555 9.61 9.10 -2.14
C THR A 555 10.91 9.64 -1.51
N PRO A 556 11.73 8.81 -0.85
CA PRO A 556 12.95 9.25 -0.16
C PRO A 556 14.12 9.43 -1.14
N ASP A 557 13.98 10.41 -2.04
CA ASP A 557 14.92 10.64 -3.14
C ASP A 557 16.31 11.10 -2.66
N GLY A 558 16.39 11.69 -1.47
CA GLY A 558 17.58 12.32 -0.93
C GLY A 558 17.77 13.74 -1.46
N ALA A 559 19.00 14.24 -1.34
CA ALA A 559 19.36 15.56 -1.85
C ALA A 559 20.77 15.57 -2.43
N ARG A 560 20.97 16.51 -3.35
CA ARG A 560 22.28 16.91 -3.82
C ARG A 560 22.76 18.13 -3.03
N VAL A 561 23.86 18.00 -2.30
CA VAL A 561 24.42 19.10 -1.48
C VAL A 561 25.81 19.51 -1.93
N ASN A 562 26.27 20.64 -1.38
CA ASN A 562 27.62 21.15 -1.55
C ASN A 562 28.37 21.08 -0.21
N SER A 563 29.27 20.12 -0.03
CA SER A 563 30.20 20.10 1.10
C SER A 563 31.60 19.72 0.63
N ASN A 564 32.60 20.55 0.96
CA ASN A 564 34.04 20.30 0.77
C ASN A 564 34.50 20.02 -0.68
N ASN A 565 34.09 20.83 -1.66
CA ASN A 565 34.57 20.73 -3.05
C ASN A 565 34.29 19.39 -3.76
N GLN A 566 33.42 18.54 -3.21
CA GLN A 566 32.93 17.34 -3.87
C GLN A 566 31.40 17.30 -3.70
N PRO A 567 30.66 17.13 -4.80
CA PRO A 567 29.22 16.92 -4.68
C PRO A 567 28.93 15.54 -4.09
N TYR A 568 28.27 15.52 -2.95
CA TYR A 568 27.77 14.28 -2.36
C TYR A 568 26.27 14.16 -2.61
N LEU A 569 25.87 12.96 -3.05
CA LEU A 569 24.52 12.45 -2.91
C LEU A 569 24.36 11.98 -1.47
N ILE A 570 23.40 12.52 -0.74
CA ILE A 570 23.19 12.18 0.67
C ILE A 570 21.70 11.96 0.97
N TRP A 571 21.44 11.20 2.03
CA TRP A 571 20.11 10.91 2.56
C TRP A 571 19.16 10.18 1.60
N VAL A 572 19.68 9.48 0.59
CA VAL A 572 18.90 8.55 -0.24
C VAL A 572 18.31 7.46 0.67
N ASN A 573 17.04 7.14 0.49
CA ASN A 573 16.26 6.25 1.37
C ASN A 573 16.02 6.80 2.79
N GLU A 574 16.57 7.96 3.15
CA GLU A 574 16.40 8.55 4.49
C GLU A 574 15.52 9.79 4.48
N SER A 575 15.54 10.58 3.40
CA SER A 575 14.83 11.86 3.37
C SER A 575 14.39 12.22 1.96
N THR A 576 13.43 13.12 1.90
CA THR A 576 12.99 13.77 0.66
C THR A 576 12.83 15.25 0.92
N PHE A 577 13.23 16.08 -0.03
CA PHE A 577 13.28 17.52 0.14
C PHE A 577 12.58 18.20 -1.03
N TRP A 578 11.76 19.21 -0.72
CA TRP A 578 11.10 20.05 -1.72
C TRP A 578 11.43 21.51 -1.53
N TRP A 579 11.68 22.16 -2.65
CA TRP A 579 11.78 23.60 -2.68
C TRP A 579 10.43 24.29 -2.38
N SER A 580 10.52 25.42 -1.69
CA SER A 580 9.51 26.47 -1.72
C SER A 580 9.91 27.57 -2.71
N SER A 581 8.93 28.17 -3.37
CA SER A 581 9.15 29.40 -4.17
C SER A 581 9.46 30.63 -3.30
N THR A 582 9.23 30.57 -1.98
CA THR A 582 9.52 31.66 -1.04
C THR A 582 11.02 31.71 -0.69
N THR A 583 11.66 32.85 -0.95
CA THR A 583 13.03 33.13 -0.48
C THR A 583 13.07 33.36 1.02
N SER A 584 14.15 32.94 1.70
CA SER A 584 14.34 33.30 3.11
C SER A 584 14.92 34.72 3.25
N ASN A 585 14.55 35.38 4.35
CA ASN A 585 14.93 36.74 4.69
C ASN A 585 16.28 36.81 5.44
N THR A 586 16.88 35.67 5.78
CA THR A 586 18.08 35.59 6.63
C THR A 586 19.39 35.68 5.85
N ALA A 587 19.41 35.37 4.54
CA ALA A 587 20.55 35.64 3.63
C ALA A 587 20.16 35.54 2.13
N ASN A 588 20.85 36.31 1.27
CA ASN A 588 20.55 36.42 -0.17
C ASN A 588 20.65 35.09 -0.97
N ASN A 589 21.28 34.05 -0.40
CA ASN A 589 21.58 32.78 -1.10
C ASN A 589 20.90 31.54 -0.51
N ILE A 590 19.85 31.71 0.29
CA ILE A 590 19.07 30.60 0.87
C ILE A 590 17.59 30.74 0.56
N ALA A 591 16.87 29.61 0.54
CA ALA A 591 15.44 29.54 0.31
C ALA A 591 14.78 28.56 1.29
N PHE A 592 13.48 28.72 1.52
CA PHE A 592 12.72 27.79 2.35
C PHE A 592 12.53 26.46 1.64
N ILE A 593 12.50 25.39 2.43
CA ILE A 593 12.24 24.04 1.97
C ILE A 593 11.29 23.31 2.94
N ARG A 594 10.61 22.29 2.43
CA ARG A 594 9.93 21.26 3.23
C ARG A 594 10.65 19.93 3.07
N TYR A 595 10.62 19.08 4.08
CA TYR A 595 11.18 17.74 3.98
C TYR A 595 10.50 16.74 4.91
N LEU A 596 10.57 15.47 4.54
CA LEU A 596 10.28 14.34 5.42
C LEU A 596 11.57 13.57 5.67
N ASN A 597 11.70 12.97 6.85
CA ASN A 597 12.82 12.14 7.24
C ASN A 597 12.31 10.82 7.82
N TYR A 598 13.03 9.73 7.56
CA TYR A 598 12.69 8.39 8.04
C TYR A 598 12.59 8.29 9.58
N ALA A 599 13.25 9.19 10.30
CA ALA A 599 13.30 9.23 11.77
C ALA A 599 12.32 10.24 12.40
N ASP A 600 11.56 10.98 11.59
CA ASP A 600 10.63 12.01 12.06
C ASP A 600 9.19 11.62 11.73
N ASP A 601 8.24 12.06 12.56
CA ASP A 601 6.79 11.91 12.36
C ASP A 601 6.14 13.17 11.75
N SER A 602 6.90 14.26 11.65
CA SER A 602 6.45 15.58 11.24
C SER A 602 6.89 15.95 9.82
N MET A 603 6.10 16.76 9.11
CA MET A 603 6.60 17.47 7.93
C MET A 603 7.43 18.67 8.40
N LEU A 604 8.73 18.67 8.08
CA LEU A 604 9.67 19.65 8.64
C LEU A 604 9.93 20.81 7.69
N ARG A 605 10.20 21.98 8.28
CA ARG A 605 10.50 23.25 7.59
C ARG A 605 11.90 23.75 7.96
N THR A 606 12.71 24.10 6.96
CA THR A 606 14.06 24.64 7.18
C THR A 606 14.52 25.50 6.00
N GLU A 607 15.77 25.96 6.01
CA GLU A 607 16.40 26.78 4.98
C GLU A 607 17.60 26.05 4.37
N ARG A 608 17.81 26.18 3.05
CA ARG A 608 18.95 25.59 2.35
C ARG A 608 19.52 26.53 1.29
N GLN A 609 20.79 26.32 0.94
CA GLN A 609 21.48 27.10 -0.09
C GLN A 609 20.85 26.87 -1.45
N LYS A 610 20.65 27.94 -2.24
CA LYS A 610 19.98 27.92 -3.55
C LYS A 610 20.65 27.03 -4.60
N ASN A 611 21.92 26.68 -4.39
CA ASN A 611 22.69 25.77 -5.23
C ASN A 611 22.53 24.30 -4.84
N TYR A 612 21.69 23.92 -3.87
CA TYR A 612 21.39 22.50 -3.60
C TYR A 612 20.53 21.95 -4.73
N GLY A 613 20.55 20.63 -4.95
CA GLY A 613 19.59 19.96 -5.83
C GLY A 613 18.55 19.23 -5.00
N LEU A 614 17.30 19.68 -5.08
CA LEU A 614 16.16 19.11 -4.36
C LEU A 614 15.01 18.81 -5.34
N SER A 615 14.07 17.96 -4.93
CA SER A 615 12.88 17.66 -5.72
C SER A 615 11.94 18.86 -5.80
N ILE A 616 11.06 18.87 -6.78
CA ILE A 616 10.04 19.92 -6.96
C ILE A 616 8.66 19.27 -6.99
N ARG A 617 7.74 19.84 -6.22
CA ARG A 617 6.31 19.59 -6.28
C ARG A 617 5.61 20.82 -6.88
N CYS A 618 4.45 20.63 -7.49
CA CYS A 618 3.66 21.73 -8.04
C CYS A 618 2.22 21.70 -7.51
N VAL A 619 1.65 22.89 -7.40
CA VAL A 619 0.26 23.14 -7.00
C VAL A 619 -0.42 23.99 -8.08
N LYS A 620 -1.72 23.79 -8.27
CA LYS A 620 -2.53 24.49 -9.28
C LYS A 620 -2.70 25.97 -8.92
N ASP A 621 -2.67 26.84 -9.93
CA ASP A 621 -2.84 28.30 -9.83
C ASP A 621 -4.22 28.74 -9.29
#